data_AF-A0A9D8YLT3-F1
#
_entry.id   AF-A0A9D8YLT3-F1
#
_cell.length_a   1.000
_cell.length_b   1.000
_cell.length_c   1.000
_cell.angle_alpha   90.00
_cell.angle_beta   90.00
_cell.angle_gamma   90.00
#
_symmetry.space_group_name_H-M   'P 1'
#
loop_
_entity.id
_entity.type
_entity.pdbx_description
1 polymer ?
#
loop_
_entity_poly.entity_id
_entity_poly.type
_entity_poly.pdbx_seq_one_letter_code
_entity_poly.pdbx_strand_id
1 'polypeptide(L)'
;MKISAFFPVLVMVLFVVGCNSHSTDFRSEDGVDPRQMKQTLSGEVFYLERLLLPPNAVLDVTLEDVSKQDVASVVLARSTEVIVGTSPFRFSLEYDPSQIRSKGSYSLRAKVTLDDRLLMTSSERLDPFKESQKTLAIRVSKVPAPRHDERSGGFEKRMAVVSVDPLASITNTYWKLERVNETPVVMDTQQAREAFFQLIESGSTLRGFGGCNTISGRFELRGNDLSFTSVAATKKACPGGMKTEALFLELLSATSYYSIHAHELTLFDSKKKPIAKFRAQYFN
;
A
#
# COMPACT_ATOMS: atom_id res chain seq x y z
N MET A 1 -101.66 -18.31 -27.52
CA MET A 1 -101.84 -16.92 -27.10
C MET A 1 -100.56 -16.15 -27.44
N LYS A 2 -100.62 -15.35 -28.53
CA LYS A 2 -99.68 -14.31 -29.05
C LYS A 2 -98.22 -14.73 -29.38
N ILE A 3 -97.54 -14.39 -30.49
CA ILE A 3 -97.76 -13.73 -31.80
C ILE A 3 -96.62 -14.26 -32.71
N SER A 4 -96.90 -14.52 -34.00
CA SER A 4 -95.92 -14.92 -35.03
C SER A 4 -95.00 -13.78 -35.50
N ALA A 5 -93.81 -14.13 -36.01
CA ALA A 5 -93.37 -13.94 -37.41
C ALA A 5 -91.90 -13.48 -37.57
N PHE A 6 -91.17 -14.23 -38.41
CA PHE A 6 -90.20 -13.84 -39.45
C PHE A 6 -89.19 -12.70 -39.19
N PHE A 7 -87.92 -12.92 -39.56
CA PHE A 7 -87.23 -12.23 -40.68
C PHE A 7 -85.83 -12.85 -40.93
N PRO A 8 -85.24 -12.71 -42.14
CA PRO A 8 -84.32 -13.67 -42.77
C PRO A 8 -82.82 -13.26 -42.75
N VAL A 9 -82.01 -14.18 -43.26
CA VAL A 9 -80.58 -14.06 -43.59
C VAL A 9 -80.31 -13.00 -44.67
N LEU A 10 -79.30 -12.14 -44.50
CA LEU A 10 -78.62 -11.43 -45.59
C LEU A 10 -77.17 -11.00 -45.26
N VAL A 11 -76.23 -11.64 -45.96
CA VAL A 11 -74.97 -11.16 -46.62
C VAL A 11 -74.12 -10.04 -46.00
N MET A 12 -72.90 -10.46 -45.61
CA MET A 12 -71.55 -9.86 -45.71
C MET A 12 -71.37 -8.49 -46.40
N VAL A 13 -70.71 -7.55 -45.69
CA VAL A 13 -69.74 -6.60 -46.30
C VAL A 13 -68.59 -6.32 -45.32
N LEU A 14 -67.36 -6.55 -45.77
CA LEU A 14 -66.10 -6.10 -45.15
C LEU A 14 -65.83 -4.65 -45.55
N PHE A 15 -65.53 -3.78 -44.57
CA PHE A 15 -64.85 -2.50 -44.79
C PHE A 15 -63.64 -2.40 -43.86
N VAL A 16 -62.49 -2.08 -44.46
CA VAL A 16 -61.22 -1.72 -43.84
C VAL A 16 -61.06 -0.19 -43.89
N VAL A 17 -60.16 0.35 -43.06
CA VAL A 17 -59.64 1.74 -42.97
C VAL A 17 -60.39 2.61 -41.95
N GLY A 18 -59.78 3.38 -41.03
CA GLY A 18 -58.38 3.75 -40.76
C GLY A 18 -58.29 4.64 -39.50
N CYS A 19 -57.06 4.99 -39.09
CA CYS A 19 -56.68 5.69 -37.85
C CYS A 19 -57.32 7.08 -37.62
N ASN A 20 -57.50 7.45 -36.34
CA ASN A 20 -56.93 8.69 -35.81
C ASN A 20 -56.86 8.67 -34.26
N SER A 21 -55.68 8.37 -33.71
CA SER A 21 -55.38 8.56 -32.29
C SER A 21 -54.75 9.92 -32.09
N HIS A 22 -55.44 10.78 -31.35
CA HIS A 22 -55.02 12.11 -30.96
C HIS A 22 -53.72 12.02 -30.14
N SER A 23 -52.58 12.36 -30.74
CA SER A 23 -51.31 12.51 -30.03
C SER A 23 -51.27 13.88 -29.38
N THR A 24 -51.52 13.94 -28.07
CA THR A 24 -51.12 15.07 -27.24
C THR A 24 -49.60 15.05 -27.08
N ASP A 25 -48.99 16.07 -27.64
CA ASP A 25 -47.57 16.41 -27.61
C ASP A 25 -47.14 16.69 -26.15
N PHE A 26 -46.43 15.75 -25.53
CA PHE A 26 -45.64 16.02 -24.33
C PHE A 26 -44.22 16.30 -24.79
N ARG A 27 -43.88 17.59 -24.87
CA ARG A 27 -42.50 18.05 -24.99
C ARG A 27 -41.69 17.44 -23.85
N SER A 28 -40.76 16.57 -24.22
CA SER A 28 -39.64 16.15 -23.40
C SER A 28 -38.84 17.38 -22.99
N GLU A 29 -38.97 17.81 -21.74
CA GLU A 29 -37.93 18.57 -21.06
C GLU A 29 -36.73 17.62 -20.86
N ASP A 30 -35.57 18.05 -21.34
CA ASP A 30 -34.30 17.33 -21.31
C ASP A 30 -33.93 16.88 -19.89
N GLY A 31 -34.36 15.66 -19.52
CA GLY A 31 -33.93 14.96 -18.32
C GLY A 31 -32.56 14.36 -18.55
N VAL A 32 -31.49 15.14 -18.35
CA VAL A 32 -30.15 14.59 -18.16
C VAL A 32 -30.17 13.82 -16.83
N ASP A 33 -30.03 12.49 -16.89
CA ASP A 33 -29.83 11.67 -15.69
C ASP A 33 -28.56 12.15 -14.97
N PRO A 34 -28.62 12.60 -13.71
CA PRO A 34 -27.45 13.08 -12.96
C PRO A 34 -26.36 12.02 -12.74
N ARG A 35 -26.56 10.76 -13.14
CA ARG A 35 -25.53 9.72 -13.21
C ARG A 35 -24.69 9.75 -14.49
N GLN A 36 -25.10 10.48 -15.53
CA GLN A 36 -24.45 10.49 -16.84
C GLN A 36 -23.63 11.76 -17.06
N MET A 37 -22.40 11.77 -16.55
CA MET A 37 -21.21 12.29 -17.25
C MET A 37 -19.94 12.21 -16.39
N LYS A 38 -19.79 11.20 -15.51
CA LYS A 38 -18.48 10.97 -14.89
C LYS A 38 -17.47 10.57 -15.97
N GLN A 39 -16.27 11.14 -15.89
CA GLN A 39 -15.13 10.74 -16.71
C GLN A 39 -14.04 10.15 -15.81
N THR A 40 -13.16 9.34 -16.40
CA THR A 40 -12.11 8.63 -15.67
C THR A 40 -10.74 9.07 -16.15
N LEU A 41 -9.87 9.44 -15.20
CA LEU A 41 -8.43 9.54 -15.41
C LEU A 41 -7.76 8.25 -14.92
N SER A 42 -6.97 7.62 -15.78
CA SER A 42 -6.21 6.41 -15.44
C SER A 42 -4.73 6.65 -15.66
N GLY A 43 -3.90 6.05 -14.80
CA GLY A 43 -2.46 6.19 -14.90
C GLY A 43 -1.72 5.30 -13.92
N GLU A 44 -0.45 5.62 -13.73
CA GLU A 44 0.47 4.88 -12.89
C GLU A 44 1.16 5.80 -11.88
N VAL A 45 1.43 5.26 -10.70
CA VAL A 45 2.24 5.87 -9.66
C VAL A 45 3.49 5.03 -9.46
N PHE A 46 4.66 5.65 -9.54
CA PHE A 46 5.93 4.92 -9.45
C PHE A 46 6.95 5.64 -8.54
N TYR A 47 7.91 4.88 -8.05
CA TYR A 47 9.07 5.39 -7.32
C TYR A 47 10.36 4.69 -7.79
N LEU A 48 11.51 5.34 -7.63
CA LEU A 48 12.79 4.85 -8.21
C LEU A 48 13.60 3.97 -7.25
N GLU A 49 13.28 3.99 -5.96
CA GLU A 49 14.03 3.26 -4.95
C GLU A 49 13.77 1.76 -5.02
N ARG A 50 14.81 0.94 -4.86
CA ARG A 50 14.69 -0.53 -4.89
C ARG A 50 14.30 -1.10 -3.53
N LEU A 51 13.24 -0.56 -2.94
CA LEU A 51 12.65 -1.07 -1.70
C LEU A 51 11.19 -1.40 -1.95
N LEU A 52 10.66 -2.36 -1.22
CA LEU A 52 9.23 -2.61 -1.23
C LEU A 52 8.55 -1.76 -0.17
N LEU A 53 7.35 -1.29 -0.47
CA LEU A 53 6.54 -0.59 0.52
C LEU A 53 6.04 -1.59 1.56
N PRO A 54 5.82 -1.15 2.81
CA PRO A 54 5.15 -1.98 3.80
C PRO A 54 3.80 -2.50 3.29
N PRO A 55 3.39 -3.72 3.69
CA PRO A 55 2.05 -4.19 3.43
C PRO A 55 1.04 -3.21 4.03
N ASN A 56 -0.13 -3.10 3.42
CA ASN A 56 -1.20 -2.17 3.79
C ASN A 56 -0.87 -0.68 3.60
N ALA A 57 0.24 -0.33 2.95
CA ALA A 57 0.44 1.04 2.50
C ALA A 57 -0.70 1.46 1.58
N VAL A 58 -1.27 2.64 1.78
CA VAL A 58 -2.41 3.16 1.05
C VAL A 58 -1.94 4.23 0.07
N LEU A 59 -2.30 4.06 -1.20
CA LEU A 59 -2.15 5.04 -2.26
C LEU A 59 -3.38 5.94 -2.31
N ASP A 60 -3.20 7.23 -2.04
CA ASP A 60 -4.20 8.29 -2.20
C ASP A 60 -3.84 9.14 -3.43
N VAL A 61 -4.69 9.13 -4.45
CA VAL A 61 -4.52 9.97 -5.66
C VAL A 61 -5.64 11.00 -5.71
N THR A 62 -5.28 12.27 -5.80
CA THR A 62 -6.24 13.39 -5.90
C THR A 62 -6.09 14.14 -7.22
N LEU A 63 -7.22 14.59 -7.76
CA LEU A 63 -7.27 15.65 -8.77
C LEU A 63 -7.60 16.96 -8.05
N GLU A 64 -6.74 17.95 -8.21
CA GLU A 64 -6.82 19.23 -7.49
C GLU A 64 -6.94 20.41 -8.47
N ASP A 65 -7.87 21.34 -8.20
CA ASP A 65 -7.85 22.69 -8.77
C ASP A 65 -6.83 23.53 -8.00
N VAL A 66 -5.81 23.97 -8.73
CA VAL A 66 -4.64 24.72 -8.26
C VAL A 66 -4.54 26.04 -9.02
N SER A 67 -5.67 26.57 -9.50
CA SER A 67 -5.75 27.83 -10.25
C SER A 67 -5.53 29.06 -9.35
N LYS A 68 -5.83 28.93 -8.05
CA LYS A 68 -5.59 30.00 -7.06
C LYS A 68 -4.21 29.82 -6.44
N GLN A 69 -3.47 30.92 -6.34
CA GLN A 69 -2.19 30.97 -5.64
C GLN A 69 -2.41 31.24 -4.14
N ASP A 70 -1.46 30.81 -3.32
CA ASP A 70 -1.41 31.09 -1.87
C ASP A 70 -2.63 30.62 -1.04
N VAL A 71 -3.35 29.63 -1.54
CA VAL A 71 -4.46 28.97 -0.84
C VAL A 71 -4.39 27.46 -1.04
N ALA A 72 -4.98 26.72 -0.10
CA ALA A 72 -5.15 25.28 -0.25
C ALA A 72 -5.91 24.97 -1.55
N SER A 73 -5.41 23.97 -2.28
CA SER A 73 -6.04 23.47 -3.49
C SER A 73 -7.37 22.80 -3.18
N VAL A 74 -8.31 22.88 -4.12
CA VAL A 74 -9.63 22.24 -3.99
C VAL A 74 -9.54 20.85 -4.60
N VAL A 75 -9.87 19.82 -3.81
CA VAL A 75 -9.93 18.43 -4.31
C VAL A 75 -11.23 18.24 -5.09
N LEU A 76 -11.10 17.89 -6.37
CA LEU A 76 -12.22 17.62 -7.28
C LEU A 76 -12.58 16.12 -7.33
N ALA A 77 -11.58 15.27 -7.18
CA ALA A 77 -11.74 13.82 -7.11
C ALA A 77 -10.63 13.21 -6.25
N ARG A 78 -10.93 12.06 -5.63
CA ARG A 78 -9.98 11.26 -4.84
C ARG A 78 -10.21 9.78 -5.11
N SER A 79 -9.13 9.03 -5.22
CA SER A 79 -9.10 7.57 -5.19
C SER A 79 -8.14 7.12 -4.10
N THR A 80 -8.52 6.10 -3.34
CA THR A 80 -7.76 5.57 -2.21
C THR A 80 -7.76 4.05 -2.29
N GLU A 81 -6.58 3.46 -2.49
CA GLU A 81 -6.43 2.01 -2.66
C GLU A 81 -5.28 1.47 -1.79
N VAL A 82 -5.45 0.28 -1.23
CA VAL A 82 -4.34 -0.43 -0.58
C VAL A 82 -3.39 -0.93 -1.66
N ILE A 83 -2.12 -0.58 -1.54
CA ILE A 83 -1.08 -1.00 -2.47
C ILE A 83 -0.86 -2.50 -2.35
N VAL A 84 -0.93 -3.16 -3.49
CA VAL A 84 -0.54 -4.56 -3.69
C VAL A 84 0.43 -4.60 -4.84
N GLY A 85 1.50 -5.38 -4.72
CA GLY A 85 2.46 -5.54 -5.80
C GLY A 85 3.69 -4.68 -5.66
N THR A 86 4.36 -4.56 -6.78
CA THR A 86 5.55 -3.71 -6.96
C THR A 86 5.19 -2.52 -7.81
N SER A 87 5.86 -1.38 -7.59
CA SER A 87 5.76 -0.22 -8.48
C SER A 87 6.04 -0.63 -9.94
N PRO A 88 5.30 -0.13 -10.94
CA PRO A 88 4.28 0.92 -10.83
C PRO A 88 2.90 0.44 -10.34
N PHE A 89 2.20 1.29 -9.58
CA PHE A 89 0.84 1.06 -9.09
C PHE A 89 -0.16 1.77 -10.00
N ARG A 90 -1.16 1.04 -10.51
CA ARG A 90 -2.20 1.65 -11.34
C ARG A 90 -3.23 2.37 -10.48
N PHE A 91 -3.76 3.49 -10.96
CA PHE A 91 -4.88 4.17 -10.35
C PHE A 91 -6.00 4.44 -11.38
N SER A 92 -7.22 4.56 -10.87
CA SER A 92 -8.39 5.03 -11.60
C SER A 92 -9.08 6.11 -10.77
N LEU A 93 -9.41 7.25 -11.39
CA LEU A 93 -9.96 8.41 -10.72
C LEU A 93 -11.17 8.95 -11.48
N GLU A 94 -12.36 8.78 -10.91
CA GLU A 94 -13.59 9.34 -11.48
C GLU A 94 -13.79 10.80 -11.06
N TYR A 95 -14.10 11.66 -12.02
CA TYR A 95 -14.32 13.09 -11.79
C TYR A 95 -15.51 13.62 -12.59
N ASP A 96 -16.01 14.81 -12.20
CA ASP A 96 -17.05 15.51 -12.92
C ASP A 96 -16.43 16.52 -13.92
N PRO A 97 -16.60 16.33 -15.24
CA PRO A 97 -16.00 17.19 -16.25
C PRO A 97 -16.56 18.62 -16.23
N SER A 98 -17.76 18.84 -15.66
CA SER A 98 -18.32 20.20 -15.51
C SER A 98 -17.50 21.08 -14.56
N GLN A 99 -16.68 20.47 -13.69
CA GLN A 99 -15.77 21.18 -12.78
C GLN A 99 -14.47 21.63 -13.48
N ILE A 100 -14.24 21.21 -14.72
CA ILE A 100 -13.04 21.53 -15.50
C ILE A 100 -13.28 22.77 -16.37
N ARG A 101 -12.46 23.80 -16.16
CA ARG A 101 -12.53 25.10 -16.82
C ARG A 101 -11.41 25.21 -17.83
N SER A 102 -11.69 25.80 -18.99
CA SER A 102 -10.72 25.98 -20.08
C SER A 102 -9.48 26.79 -19.70
N LYS A 103 -9.60 27.73 -18.75
CA LYS A 103 -8.47 28.51 -18.19
C LYS A 103 -8.03 28.02 -16.80
N GLY A 104 -8.54 26.87 -16.36
CA GLY A 104 -8.18 26.27 -15.08
C GLY A 104 -6.77 25.68 -15.12
N SER A 105 -6.17 25.54 -13.94
CA SER A 105 -4.90 24.85 -13.75
C SER A 105 -5.14 23.68 -12.79
N TYR A 106 -4.81 22.47 -13.24
CA TYR A 106 -5.10 21.25 -12.50
C TYR A 106 -3.82 20.49 -12.16
N SER A 107 -3.85 19.72 -11.08
CA SER A 107 -2.76 18.80 -10.74
C SER A 107 -3.31 17.49 -10.24
N LEU A 108 -2.76 16.39 -10.74
CA LEU A 108 -2.77 15.14 -10.03
C LEU A 108 -1.71 15.19 -8.93
N ARG A 109 -2.08 14.68 -7.76
CA ARG A 109 -1.18 14.48 -6.62
C ARG A 109 -1.36 13.05 -6.13
N ALA A 110 -0.25 12.43 -5.77
CA ALA A 110 -0.26 11.11 -5.15
C ALA A 110 0.42 11.17 -3.79
N LYS A 111 -0.12 10.45 -2.82
CA LYS A 111 0.45 10.23 -1.50
C LYS A 111 0.43 8.74 -1.22
N VAL A 112 1.50 8.24 -0.62
CA VAL A 112 1.55 6.89 -0.06
C VAL A 112 1.59 7.04 1.45
N THR A 113 0.67 6.38 2.15
CA THR A 113 0.53 6.45 3.60
C THR A 113 0.57 5.06 4.23
N LEU A 114 0.92 4.96 5.51
CA LEU A 114 0.80 3.76 6.33
C LEU A 114 0.31 4.19 7.71
N ASP A 115 -0.84 3.69 8.14
CA ASP A 115 -1.49 4.08 9.41
C ASP A 115 -1.54 5.62 9.56
N ASP A 116 -2.07 6.30 8.54
CA ASP A 116 -2.17 7.77 8.40
C ASP A 116 -0.83 8.56 8.32
N ARG A 117 0.32 7.89 8.43
CA ARG A 117 1.64 8.53 8.26
C ARG A 117 2.02 8.61 6.78
N LEU A 118 2.37 9.81 6.32
CA LEU A 118 2.84 10.05 4.95
C LEU A 118 4.24 9.48 4.72
N LEU A 119 4.36 8.49 3.84
CA LEU A 119 5.62 7.85 3.47
C LEU A 119 6.25 8.51 2.24
N MET A 120 5.42 8.76 1.22
CA MET A 120 5.85 9.34 -0.05
C MET A 120 4.80 10.31 -0.58
N THR A 121 5.25 11.31 -1.33
CA THR A 121 4.37 12.26 -2.02
C THR A 121 4.89 12.56 -3.42
N SER A 122 4.01 12.95 -4.32
CA SER A 122 4.38 13.40 -5.67
C SER A 122 5.39 14.54 -5.61
N SER A 123 6.50 14.42 -6.34
CA SER A 123 7.58 15.41 -6.35
C SER A 123 7.41 16.49 -7.41
N GLU A 124 6.59 16.24 -8.42
CA GLU A 124 6.42 17.10 -9.59
C GLU A 124 4.93 17.35 -9.85
N ARG A 125 4.63 18.48 -10.48
CA ARG A 125 3.26 18.82 -10.88
C ARG A 125 2.89 18.06 -12.15
N LEU A 126 1.75 17.38 -12.13
CA LEU A 126 1.21 16.67 -13.28
C LEU A 126 -0.17 17.21 -13.64
N ASP A 127 -0.31 17.96 -14.73
CA ASP A 127 -1.61 18.45 -15.20
C ASP A 127 -2.21 17.44 -16.20
N PRO A 128 -3.29 16.71 -15.83
CA PRO A 128 -3.80 15.62 -16.66
C PRO A 128 -4.51 16.10 -17.93
N PHE A 129 -4.79 17.40 -18.06
CA PHE A 129 -5.55 17.96 -19.18
C PHE A 129 -4.67 18.69 -20.20
N LYS A 130 -3.34 18.64 -20.05
CA LYS A 130 -2.41 19.26 -21.00
C LYS A 130 -1.82 18.23 -21.97
N GLU A 131 -1.97 18.53 -23.27
CA GLU A 131 -1.68 17.67 -24.42
C GLU A 131 -0.19 17.40 -24.65
N SER A 132 0.38 16.42 -23.93
CA SER A 132 1.58 15.70 -24.39
C SER A 132 1.83 14.34 -23.73
N GLN A 133 0.99 13.91 -22.79
CA GLN A 133 1.23 12.67 -22.03
C GLN A 133 0.42 11.51 -22.59
N LYS A 134 1.11 10.56 -23.25
CA LYS A 134 0.52 9.28 -23.67
C LYS A 134 0.01 8.45 -22.50
N THR A 135 0.63 8.61 -21.33
CA THR A 135 0.28 7.91 -20.08
C THR A 135 0.46 8.88 -18.92
N LEU A 136 -0.53 8.98 -18.04
CA LEU A 136 -0.41 9.71 -16.78
C LEU A 136 0.50 8.93 -15.84
N ALA A 137 1.67 9.47 -15.52
CA ALA A 137 2.64 8.82 -14.66
C ALA A 137 3.07 9.79 -13.55
N ILE A 138 2.71 9.46 -12.31
CA ILE A 138 3.04 10.26 -11.13
C ILE A 138 4.26 9.64 -10.47
N ARG A 139 5.37 10.39 -10.42
CA ARG A 139 6.51 10.02 -9.60
C ARG A 139 6.30 10.46 -8.16
N VAL A 140 6.37 9.51 -7.22
CA VAL A 140 6.42 9.81 -5.79
C VAL A 140 7.84 9.65 -5.25
N SER A 141 8.18 10.45 -4.25
CA SER A 141 9.45 10.41 -3.53
C SER A 141 9.20 10.35 -2.03
N LYS A 142 10.13 9.75 -1.28
CA LYS A 142 10.06 9.73 0.18
C LYS A 142 9.93 11.13 0.76
N VAL A 143 9.08 11.26 1.77
CA VAL A 143 9.11 12.43 2.63
C VAL A 143 10.37 12.33 3.49
N PRO A 144 11.24 13.35 3.52
CA PRO A 144 12.35 13.38 4.46
C PRO A 144 11.80 13.20 5.88
N ALA A 145 12.35 12.26 6.63
CA ALA A 145 12.02 12.12 8.04
C ALA A 145 12.16 13.50 8.71
N PRO A 146 11.27 13.89 9.63
CA PRO A 146 11.45 15.09 10.42
C PRO A 146 12.88 15.12 10.91
N ARG A 147 13.62 16.20 10.63
CA ARG A 147 14.95 16.38 11.21
C ARG A 147 14.72 16.49 12.71
N HIS A 148 14.85 15.38 13.42
CA HIS A 148 15.15 15.44 14.84
C HIS A 148 16.43 16.26 14.94
N ASP A 149 16.34 17.39 15.62
CA ASP A 149 17.44 18.34 15.73
C ASP A 149 18.64 17.62 16.37
N GLU A 150 19.57 17.18 15.53
CA GLU A 150 20.80 16.46 15.92
C GLU A 150 21.66 17.28 16.91
N ARG A 151 21.33 18.55 17.13
CA ARG A 151 22.01 19.44 18.09
C ARG A 151 21.50 19.32 19.53
N SER A 152 20.42 18.59 19.78
CA SER A 152 19.89 18.34 21.14
C SER A 152 20.02 16.86 21.55
N GLY A 153 21.14 16.20 21.23
CA GLY A 153 21.29 14.75 21.46
C GLY A 153 22.64 14.29 22.00
N GLY A 154 23.49 15.20 22.49
CA GLY A 154 24.67 14.84 23.26
C GLY A 154 24.29 14.29 24.63
N PHE A 155 23.63 13.12 24.68
CA PHE A 155 23.36 12.25 25.83
C PHE A 155 22.38 11.09 25.49
N GLU A 156 21.86 10.96 24.25
CA GLU A 156 20.93 9.90 23.78
C GLU A 156 21.56 8.51 23.57
N LYS A 157 22.82 8.38 23.98
CA LYS A 157 23.40 7.12 24.45
C LYS A 157 22.77 6.64 25.78
N ARG A 158 21.66 7.23 26.25
CA ARG A 158 20.98 6.89 27.50
C ARG A 158 19.60 6.25 27.26
N MET A 159 19.65 4.93 27.18
CA MET A 159 18.82 4.01 27.97
C MET A 159 17.37 3.69 27.57
N ALA A 160 16.79 4.25 26.53
CA ALA A 160 15.47 3.81 26.07
C ALA A 160 15.64 2.91 24.83
N VAL A 161 15.60 1.58 25.01
CA VAL A 161 15.36 0.66 23.90
C VAL A 161 13.92 0.90 23.46
N VAL A 162 13.73 1.87 22.56
CA VAL A 162 12.43 2.37 22.11
C VAL A 162 12.45 2.48 20.60
N SER A 163 11.39 1.96 19.98
CA SER A 163 11.19 2.12 18.55
C SER A 163 10.85 3.58 18.23
N VAL A 164 11.53 4.15 17.25
CA VAL A 164 11.37 5.55 16.82
C VAL A 164 10.85 5.53 15.39
N ASP A 165 9.64 6.01 15.17
CA ASP A 165 9.01 6.05 13.84
C ASP A 165 9.05 4.69 13.08
N PRO A 166 8.55 3.58 13.65
CA PRO A 166 8.65 2.27 13.01
C PRO A 166 7.77 2.21 11.75
N LEU A 167 8.35 1.81 10.62
CA LEU A 167 7.66 1.57 9.33
C LEU A 167 7.41 0.07 9.08
N ALA A 168 7.74 -0.77 10.04
CA ALA A 168 7.53 -2.20 10.01
C ALA A 168 7.10 -2.70 11.39
N SER A 169 6.25 -3.73 11.43
CA SER A 169 5.95 -4.45 12.66
C SER A 169 7.08 -5.41 13.01
N ILE A 170 7.35 -5.62 14.31
CA ILE A 170 8.28 -6.65 14.76
C ILE A 170 7.79 -8.05 14.39
N THR A 171 6.47 -8.27 14.43
CA THR A 171 5.82 -9.52 14.02
C THR A 171 5.43 -9.50 12.55
N ASN A 172 5.33 -10.69 11.95
CA ASN A 172 4.91 -10.94 10.57
C ASN A 172 5.73 -10.19 9.49
N THR A 173 6.89 -9.66 9.87
CA THR A 173 7.85 -9.00 8.98
C THR A 173 9.06 -9.91 8.76
N TYR A 174 9.56 -9.96 7.52
CA TYR A 174 10.82 -10.63 7.20
C TYR A 174 12.00 -9.73 7.56
N TRP A 175 12.77 -10.14 8.56
CA TRP A 175 13.94 -9.41 9.04
C TRP A 175 15.22 -10.04 8.49
N LYS A 176 15.80 -9.44 7.45
CA LYS A 176 17.10 -9.85 6.90
C LYS A 176 18.23 -9.33 7.79
N LEU A 177 19.15 -10.20 8.18
CA LEU A 177 20.34 -9.85 8.96
C LEU A 177 21.31 -9.02 8.12
N GLU A 178 21.69 -7.83 8.60
CA GLU A 178 22.68 -6.96 7.94
C GLU A 178 24.00 -6.89 8.68
N ARG A 179 23.96 -6.91 10.03
CA ARG A 179 25.16 -6.86 10.87
C ARG A 179 24.99 -7.69 12.14
N VAL A 180 26.06 -8.32 12.58
CA VAL A 180 26.21 -8.89 13.93
C VAL A 180 27.34 -8.14 14.61
N ASN A 181 27.06 -7.56 15.78
CA ASN A 181 27.90 -6.56 16.41
C ASN A 181 28.28 -5.46 15.40
N GLU A 182 29.58 -5.22 15.21
CA GLU A 182 30.09 -4.24 14.25
C GLU A 182 30.41 -4.86 12.87
N THR A 183 30.23 -6.17 12.70
CA THR A 183 30.63 -6.89 11.48
C THR A 183 29.46 -6.98 10.51
N PRO A 184 29.61 -6.49 9.26
CA PRO A 184 28.63 -6.74 8.20
C PRO A 184 28.48 -8.23 7.92
N VAL A 185 27.24 -8.70 7.80
CA VAL A 185 26.95 -10.05 7.33
C VAL A 185 26.76 -10.00 5.83
N VAL A 186 27.69 -10.60 5.10
CA VAL A 186 27.61 -10.76 3.65
C VAL A 186 27.26 -12.21 3.36
N MET A 187 26.39 -12.42 2.38
CA MET A 187 26.07 -13.75 1.90
C MET A 187 27.28 -14.34 1.18
N ASP A 188 27.75 -15.49 1.64
CA ASP A 188 28.75 -16.31 0.99
C ASP A 188 28.20 -16.85 -0.34
N THR A 189 29.07 -17.01 -1.34
CA THR A 189 28.68 -17.38 -2.71
C THR A 189 28.06 -18.77 -2.81
N GLN A 190 28.29 -19.63 -1.83
CA GLN A 190 27.74 -20.99 -1.72
C GLN A 190 26.50 -21.05 -0.81
N GLN A 191 26.02 -19.92 -0.30
CA GLN A 191 24.77 -19.86 0.46
C GLN A 191 23.57 -19.81 -0.46
N ALA A 192 22.53 -20.56 -0.10
CA ALA A 192 21.29 -20.59 -0.85
C ALA A 192 20.45 -19.31 -0.67
N ARG A 193 20.56 -18.65 0.48
CA ARG A 193 19.78 -17.46 0.85
C ARG A 193 20.44 -16.67 1.98
N GLU A 194 20.09 -15.39 2.07
CA GLU A 194 20.43 -14.54 3.20
C GLU A 194 19.92 -15.08 4.55
N ALA A 195 20.64 -14.74 5.62
CA ALA A 195 20.20 -15.04 6.97
C ALA A 195 19.02 -14.13 7.36
N PHE A 196 17.97 -14.70 7.92
CA PHE A 196 16.76 -13.96 8.30
C PHE A 196 16.01 -14.60 9.46
N PHE A 197 15.08 -13.85 10.05
CA PHE A 197 13.99 -14.41 10.83
C PHE A 197 12.65 -13.72 10.57
N GLN A 198 11.58 -14.40 11.00
CA GLN A 198 10.21 -13.92 11.07
C GLN A 198 9.59 -14.35 12.40
N LEU A 199 8.88 -13.43 13.05
CA LEU A 199 8.09 -13.73 14.25
C LEU A 199 6.63 -13.85 13.85
N ILE A 200 6.11 -15.06 13.85
CA ILE A 200 4.71 -15.33 13.53
C ILE A 200 3.89 -15.09 14.79
N GLU A 201 3.10 -14.02 14.77
CA GLU A 201 2.28 -13.60 15.91
C GLU A 201 1.28 -14.68 16.33
N SER A 202 0.61 -15.29 15.35
CA SER A 202 -0.25 -16.44 15.57
C SER A 202 0.57 -17.66 16.01
N GLY A 203 0.53 -17.94 17.31
CA GLY A 203 1.25 -19.05 17.92
C GLY A 203 2.67 -18.72 18.38
N SER A 204 3.06 -17.44 18.44
CA SER A 204 4.33 -16.96 19.02
C SER A 204 5.56 -17.74 18.54
N THR A 205 5.64 -17.96 17.23
CA THR A 205 6.63 -18.85 16.62
C THR A 205 7.74 -18.05 15.94
N LEU A 206 8.99 -18.39 16.23
CA LEU A 206 10.16 -17.95 15.47
C LEU A 206 10.37 -18.91 14.29
N ARG A 207 10.54 -18.36 13.10
CA ARG A 207 11.06 -19.07 11.92
C ARG A 207 12.21 -18.29 11.31
N GLY A 208 13.19 -18.95 10.74
CA GLY A 208 14.30 -18.25 10.10
C GLY A 208 15.24 -19.18 9.37
N PHE A 209 16.31 -18.58 8.84
CA PHE A 209 17.41 -19.28 8.22
C PHE A 209 18.72 -18.68 8.72
N GLY A 210 19.59 -19.53 9.27
CA GLY A 210 20.86 -19.13 9.87
C GLY A 210 21.96 -18.83 8.85
N GLY A 211 21.74 -19.18 7.58
CA GLY A 211 22.74 -19.11 6.53
C GLY A 211 23.16 -20.48 5.98
N CYS A 212 23.03 -21.55 6.76
CA CYS A 212 23.13 -22.94 6.28
C CYS A 212 21.90 -23.78 6.68
N ASN A 213 21.46 -23.65 7.94
CA ASN A 213 20.31 -24.37 8.46
C ASN A 213 19.07 -23.50 8.67
N THR A 214 17.91 -24.16 8.66
CA THR A 214 16.64 -23.53 9.07
C THR A 214 16.60 -23.43 10.58
N ILE A 215 16.17 -22.27 11.08
CA ILE A 215 16.00 -21.98 12.50
C ILE A 215 14.51 -21.98 12.82
N SER A 216 14.14 -22.59 13.95
CA SER A 216 12.79 -22.55 14.51
C SER A 216 12.86 -22.30 16.01
N GLY A 217 11.77 -21.82 16.59
CA GLY A 217 11.65 -21.64 18.03
C GLY A 217 10.37 -20.91 18.41
N ARG A 218 10.36 -20.33 19.60
CA ARG A 218 9.31 -19.46 20.10
C ARG A 218 9.88 -18.11 20.50
N PHE A 219 9.01 -17.14 20.69
CA PHE A 219 9.39 -15.84 21.22
C PHE A 219 8.37 -15.37 22.25
N GLU A 220 8.81 -14.49 23.14
CA GLU A 220 7.96 -13.72 24.04
C GLU A 220 8.19 -12.23 23.78
N LEU A 221 7.10 -11.48 23.76
CA LEU A 221 7.09 -10.05 23.48
C LEU A 221 6.32 -9.31 24.58
N ARG A 222 6.95 -8.32 25.22
CA ARG A 222 6.31 -7.43 26.20
C ARG A 222 6.82 -6.02 26.03
N GLY A 223 6.06 -5.17 25.35
CA GLY A 223 6.57 -3.85 24.93
C GLY A 223 7.78 -4.03 24.03
N ASN A 224 8.94 -3.52 24.46
CA ASN A 224 10.21 -3.66 23.73
C ASN A 224 11.09 -4.82 24.23
N ASP A 225 10.62 -5.57 25.22
CA ASP A 225 11.28 -6.80 25.68
C ASP A 225 10.99 -7.90 24.65
N LEU A 226 12.06 -8.52 24.15
CA LEU A 226 12.00 -9.61 23.20
C LEU A 226 12.99 -10.68 23.64
N SER A 227 12.48 -11.89 23.88
CA SER A 227 13.30 -13.05 24.18
C SER A 227 12.89 -14.23 23.31
N PHE A 228 13.89 -15.02 22.91
CA PHE A 228 13.68 -16.23 22.13
C PHE A 228 13.81 -17.46 23.02
N THR A 229 12.88 -18.41 22.87
CA THR A 229 12.86 -19.64 23.65
C THR A 229 12.77 -20.85 22.72
N SER A 230 13.28 -22.00 23.17
CA SER A 230 13.27 -23.25 22.40
C SER A 230 13.86 -23.12 20.99
N VAL A 231 14.88 -22.28 20.81
CA VAL A 231 15.53 -22.09 19.51
C VAL A 231 16.30 -23.35 19.13
N ALA A 232 16.03 -23.85 17.93
CA ALA A 232 16.70 -25.01 17.35
C ALA A 232 17.04 -24.74 15.88
N ALA A 233 18.08 -25.41 15.39
CA ALA A 233 18.44 -25.43 13.98
C ALA A 233 18.50 -26.87 13.47
N THR A 234 18.23 -27.04 12.17
CA THR A 234 18.52 -28.32 11.49
C THR A 234 20.04 -28.60 11.50
N LYS A 235 20.45 -29.84 11.20
CA LYS A 235 21.87 -30.24 11.19
C LYS A 235 22.33 -30.69 9.81
N LYS A 236 22.28 -29.78 8.83
CA LYS A 236 22.92 -29.94 7.52
C LYS A 236 24.32 -29.32 7.56
N ALA A 237 25.26 -29.93 6.85
CA ALA A 237 26.54 -29.31 6.53
C ALA A 237 26.44 -28.56 5.20
N CYS A 238 26.93 -27.32 5.15
CA CYS A 238 27.00 -26.52 3.93
C CYS A 238 28.46 -26.12 3.65
N PRO A 239 28.86 -26.00 2.38
CA PRO A 239 30.17 -25.44 2.01
C PRO A 239 30.39 -24.01 2.52
N GLY A 240 29.31 -23.22 2.63
CA GLY A 240 29.32 -21.86 3.16
C GLY A 240 28.17 -21.60 4.15
N GLY A 241 28.29 -20.55 4.95
CA GLY A 241 27.22 -20.08 5.84
C GLY A 241 27.17 -20.67 7.26
N MET A 242 27.95 -21.70 7.57
CA MET A 242 28.02 -22.29 8.92
C MET A 242 28.47 -21.29 9.99
N LYS A 243 29.45 -20.42 9.67
CA LYS A 243 29.93 -19.37 10.58
C LYS A 243 28.83 -18.35 10.90
N THR A 244 28.08 -17.93 9.88
CA THR A 244 26.96 -17.01 10.03
C THR A 244 25.86 -17.63 10.90
N GLU A 245 25.58 -18.92 10.72
CA GLU A 245 24.58 -19.63 11.52
C GLU A 245 24.94 -19.66 13.00
N ALA A 246 26.19 -20.01 13.33
CA ALA A 246 26.65 -20.04 14.72
C ALA A 246 26.49 -18.67 15.40
N LEU A 247 26.91 -17.60 14.73
CA LEU A 247 26.76 -16.23 15.21
C LEU A 247 25.29 -15.82 15.38
N PHE A 248 24.43 -16.25 14.46
CA PHE A 248 23.01 -15.93 14.51
C PHE A 248 22.30 -16.67 15.67
N LEU A 249 22.63 -17.93 15.93
CA LEU A 249 22.09 -18.65 17.09
C LEU A 249 22.53 -18.03 18.42
N GLU A 250 23.80 -17.61 18.52
CA GLU A 250 24.31 -16.90 19.69
C GLU A 250 23.59 -15.56 19.91
N LEU A 251 23.38 -14.80 18.82
CA LEU A 251 22.64 -13.55 18.83
C LEU A 251 21.21 -13.72 19.35
N LEU A 252 20.47 -14.73 18.85
CA LEU A 252 19.10 -15.00 19.28
C LEU A 252 19.06 -15.33 20.78
N SER A 253 20.03 -16.11 21.28
CA SER A 253 20.15 -16.43 22.70
C SER A 253 20.46 -15.20 23.57
N ALA A 254 21.26 -14.26 23.06
CA ALA A 254 21.68 -13.07 23.81
C ALA A 254 20.64 -11.93 23.79
N THR A 255 19.62 -11.99 22.93
CA THR A 255 18.64 -10.90 22.77
C THR A 255 17.72 -10.78 23.99
N SER A 256 17.55 -9.55 24.47
CA SER A 256 16.60 -9.20 25.55
C SER A 256 15.66 -8.07 25.16
N TYR A 257 16.07 -7.21 24.23
CA TYR A 257 15.27 -6.07 23.79
C TYR A 257 15.39 -5.82 22.30
N TYR A 258 14.46 -5.04 21.76
CA TYR A 258 14.53 -4.58 20.37
C TYR A 258 14.06 -3.14 20.19
N SER A 259 14.55 -2.49 19.14
CA SER A 259 14.01 -1.21 18.67
C SER A 259 13.92 -1.21 17.16
N ILE A 260 12.85 -0.62 16.62
CA ILE A 260 12.69 -0.40 15.19
C ILE A 260 12.78 1.09 14.91
N HIS A 261 13.60 1.47 13.93
CA HIS A 261 13.63 2.80 13.34
C HIS A 261 13.41 2.69 11.84
N ALA A 262 12.34 3.30 11.33
CA ALA A 262 11.90 3.12 9.94
C ALA A 262 11.79 1.61 9.60
N HIS A 263 12.62 1.12 8.67
CA HIS A 263 12.68 -0.29 8.25
C HIS A 263 13.85 -1.06 8.88
N GLU A 264 14.57 -0.47 9.85
CA GLU A 264 15.73 -1.06 10.50
C GLU A 264 15.37 -1.54 11.90
N LEU A 265 15.64 -2.80 12.18
CA LEU A 265 15.48 -3.42 13.50
C LEU A 265 16.87 -3.56 14.13
N THR A 266 17.01 -3.12 15.37
CA THR A 266 18.19 -3.37 16.20
C THR A 266 17.80 -4.29 17.35
N LEU A 267 18.58 -5.35 17.56
CA LEU A 267 18.47 -6.23 18.74
C LEU A 267 19.52 -5.84 19.77
N PHE A 268 19.16 -5.94 21.04
CA PHE A 268 20.01 -5.57 22.18
C PHE A 268 20.11 -6.71 23.19
N ASP A 269 21.25 -6.79 23.86
CA ASP A 269 21.45 -7.69 24.99
C ASP A 269 20.80 -7.17 26.29
N SER A 270 20.89 -7.95 27.37
CA SER A 270 20.36 -7.58 28.69
C SER A 270 20.96 -6.30 29.29
N LYS A 271 22.13 -5.86 28.80
CA LYS A 271 22.81 -4.61 29.17
C LYS A 271 22.44 -3.44 28.24
N LYS A 272 21.44 -3.64 27.35
CA LYS A 272 21.00 -2.68 26.34
C LYS A 272 22.11 -2.32 25.33
N LYS A 273 23.10 -3.20 25.12
CA LYS A 273 24.12 -3.04 24.08
C LYS A 273 23.55 -3.55 22.76
N PRO A 274 23.67 -2.80 21.65
CA PRO A 274 23.25 -3.30 20.34
C PRO A 274 24.14 -4.47 19.92
N ILE A 275 23.52 -5.59 19.53
CA ILE A 275 24.20 -6.83 19.17
C ILE A 275 23.92 -7.27 17.73
N ALA A 276 22.87 -6.76 17.08
CA ALA A 276 22.65 -6.95 15.65
C ALA A 276 21.74 -5.90 15.03
N LYS A 277 21.86 -5.77 13.71
CA LYS A 277 20.98 -4.96 12.88
C LYS A 277 20.38 -5.80 11.76
N PHE A 278 19.09 -5.57 11.52
CA PHE A 278 18.28 -6.20 10.50
C PHE A 278 17.54 -5.14 9.69
N ARG A 279 17.16 -5.51 8.47
CA ARG A 279 16.31 -4.68 7.62
C ARG A 279 15.05 -5.44 7.25
N ALA A 280 13.91 -4.77 7.36
CA ALA A 280 12.63 -5.29 6.89
C ALA A 280 12.71 -5.52 5.39
N GLN A 281 12.31 -6.70 4.95
CA GLN A 281 12.01 -7.00 3.57
C GLN A 281 10.53 -7.33 3.46
N TYR A 282 9.90 -6.80 2.44
CA TYR A 282 8.55 -7.17 2.07
C TYR A 282 8.68 -8.08 0.85
N PHE A 283 7.81 -9.05 0.70
CA PHE A 283 7.71 -9.87 -0.50
C PHE A 283 6.27 -9.76 -0.95
N ASN A 284 6.10 -9.60 -2.26
CA ASN A 284 4.79 -9.50 -2.87
C ASN A 284 4.54 -10.68 -3.80
#